data_AF-A0A8H6XX30-F1
#
_entry.id   AF-A0A8H6XX30-F1
#
_cell.length_a   1.000
_cell.length_b   1.000
_cell.length_c   1.000
_cell.angle_alpha   90.00
_cell.angle_beta   90.00
_cell.angle_gamma   90.00
#
_symmetry.space_group_name_H-M   'P 1'
#
loop_
_entity.id
_entity.type
_entity.pdbx_description
1 polymer ?
#
loop_
_entity_poly.entity_id
_entity_poly.type
_entity_poly.pdbx_seq_one_letter_code
_entity_poly.pdbx_strand_id
1 'polypeptide(L)'
;MTPLRSLYVAIVLSFIGIAQAQQPSGTPQCMPSCPAQDLGGFALADNSNSGGELFCSYPASEGENPNDFYCKYDSSSGALTVSHDKDDFNDYCPPNAATTCVNSRRFKGEDNYTAMLRKKREAVAMMPRSSEARADPRKLKARKPSGSL
;
A
#
# COMPACT_ATOMS: atom_id res chain seq x y z
N MET A 1 -67.05 -19.60 11.33
CA MET A 1 -66.78 -19.63 12.78
C MET A 1 -65.30 -19.89 13.00
N THR A 2 -64.50 -18.85 13.22
CA THR A 2 -63.19 -18.95 13.92
C THR A 2 -63.47 -18.83 15.43
N PRO A 3 -62.59 -19.30 16.33
CA PRO A 3 -61.51 -18.41 16.77
C PRO A 3 -60.14 -19.06 17.12
N LEU A 4 -59.11 -18.24 16.88
CA LEU A 4 -57.91 -17.98 17.68
C LEU A 4 -57.43 -19.04 18.70
N ARG A 5 -56.13 -19.36 18.65
CA ARG A 5 -55.12 -19.05 19.69
C ARG A 5 -53.84 -19.86 19.47
N SER A 6 -52.76 -19.19 19.07
CA SER A 6 -51.52 -19.18 19.86
C SER A 6 -50.47 -18.32 19.15
N LEU A 7 -50.37 -17.11 19.68
CA LEU A 7 -49.25 -16.19 19.49
C LEU A 7 -47.95 -16.92 19.90
N TYR A 8 -47.05 -17.15 18.95
CA TYR A 8 -45.63 -17.32 19.26
C TYR A 8 -44.86 -16.11 18.77
N VAL A 9 -44.72 -15.19 19.71
CA VAL A 9 -43.50 -14.44 20.04
C VAL A 9 -42.71 -13.91 18.85
N ALA A 10 -42.94 -12.63 18.57
CA ALA A 10 -42.01 -11.76 17.88
C ALA A 10 -40.62 -11.83 18.52
N ILE A 11 -39.65 -12.39 17.80
CA ILE A 11 -38.23 -12.18 18.08
C ILE A 11 -37.74 -11.16 17.06
N VAL A 12 -37.79 -9.90 17.48
CA VAL A 12 -37.13 -8.77 16.83
C VAL A 12 -35.62 -8.97 17.06
N LEU A 13 -34.94 -9.61 16.12
CA LEU A 13 -33.49 -9.73 16.14
C LEU A 13 -32.88 -8.41 15.68
N SER A 14 -32.37 -7.71 16.70
CA SER A 14 -31.45 -6.58 16.70
C SER A 14 -30.57 -6.45 15.45
N PHE A 15 -30.72 -5.32 14.76
CA PHE A 15 -29.70 -4.76 13.89
C PHE A 15 -28.46 -4.40 14.73
N ILE A 16 -27.48 -5.30 14.75
CA ILE A 16 -26.14 -4.98 15.22
C ILE A 16 -25.51 -4.10 14.15
N GLY A 17 -25.54 -2.79 14.37
CA GLY A 17 -24.73 -1.85 13.61
C GLY A 17 -23.26 -2.16 13.86
N ILE A 18 -22.62 -2.80 12.89
CA ILE A 18 -21.18 -3.01 12.90
C ILE A 18 -20.55 -1.63 12.76
N ALA A 19 -20.03 -1.09 13.86
CA ALA A 19 -19.09 0.00 13.82
C ALA A 19 -17.93 -0.46 12.93
N GLN A 20 -17.81 0.11 11.74
CA GLN A 20 -16.62 0.02 10.91
C GLN A 20 -15.49 0.63 11.75
N ALA A 21 -14.75 -0.21 12.47
CA ALA A 21 -13.55 0.20 13.17
C ALA A 21 -12.64 0.80 12.10
N GLN A 22 -12.52 2.12 12.08
CA GLN A 22 -11.54 2.81 11.27
C GLN A 22 -10.18 2.27 11.71
N GLN A 23 -9.63 1.35 10.92
CA GLN A 23 -8.35 0.75 11.21
C GLN A 23 -7.33 1.88 11.36
N PRO A 24 -6.52 1.90 12.45
CA PRO A 24 -5.52 2.92 12.64
C PRO A 24 -4.59 2.96 11.42
N SER A 25 -4.46 4.15 10.84
CA SER A 25 -3.90 4.46 9.52
C SER A 25 -2.37 4.24 9.37
N GLY A 26 -1.82 3.31 10.14
CA GLY A 26 -0.39 2.95 10.14
C GLY A 26 -0.11 1.48 10.41
N THR A 27 -1.14 0.62 10.51
CA THR A 27 -0.94 -0.83 10.55
C THR A 27 -0.76 -1.36 9.13
N PRO A 28 0.25 -2.21 8.86
CA PRO A 28 0.40 -2.85 7.55
C PRO A 28 -0.88 -3.60 7.22
N GLN A 29 -1.42 -3.36 6.03
CA GLN A 29 -2.55 -4.10 5.51
C GLN A 29 -1.99 -5.38 4.90
N CYS A 30 -2.32 -6.50 5.51
CA CYS A 30 -1.93 -7.82 5.05
C CYS A 30 -3.10 -8.45 4.31
N MET A 31 -2.85 -8.95 3.11
CA MET A 31 -3.84 -9.65 2.31
C MET A 31 -3.30 -11.01 1.85
N PRO A 32 -4.16 -12.02 1.71
CA PRO A 32 -3.79 -13.28 1.07
C PRO A 32 -3.22 -13.06 -0.33
N SER A 33 -2.19 -13.82 -0.65
CA SER A 33 -1.49 -13.80 -1.94
C SER A 33 -1.04 -15.21 -2.30
N CYS A 34 -0.87 -15.49 -3.60
CA CYS A 34 -0.45 -16.81 -4.03
C CYS A 34 0.91 -17.18 -3.42
N PRO A 35 1.05 -18.41 -2.89
CA PRO A 35 2.36 -18.99 -2.59
C PRO A 35 3.32 -18.86 -3.77
N ALA A 36 4.62 -18.71 -3.49
CA ALA A 36 5.63 -18.62 -4.55
C ALA A 36 5.82 -19.96 -5.26
N GLN A 37 5.58 -21.06 -4.54
CA GLN A 37 5.62 -22.44 -5.03
C GLN A 37 4.48 -23.23 -4.38
N ASP A 38 4.04 -24.28 -5.06
CA ASP A 38 3.19 -25.32 -4.50
C ASP A 38 4.01 -26.27 -3.59
N LEU A 39 3.40 -27.34 -3.09
CA LEU A 39 4.08 -28.36 -2.29
C LEU A 39 4.92 -29.32 -3.15
N GLY A 40 4.70 -29.36 -4.47
CA GLY A 40 5.54 -30.06 -5.44
C GLY A 40 6.85 -29.33 -5.78
N GLY A 41 6.94 -28.02 -5.47
CA GLY A 41 8.10 -27.17 -5.73
C GLY A 41 8.06 -26.44 -7.08
N PHE A 42 6.93 -26.48 -7.78
CA PHE A 42 6.66 -25.75 -9.00
C PHE A 42 6.37 -24.27 -8.69
N ALA A 43 6.95 -23.38 -9.50
CA ALA A 43 6.82 -21.95 -9.30
C ALA A 43 5.46 -21.42 -9.77
N LEU A 44 4.97 -20.37 -9.10
CA LEU A 44 3.80 -19.63 -9.52
C LEU A 44 4.03 -19.02 -10.91
N ALA A 45 3.23 -19.43 -11.91
CA ALA A 45 3.30 -18.87 -13.25
C ALA A 45 2.29 -17.75 -13.47
N ASP A 46 1.04 -17.95 -13.03
CA ASP A 46 -0.05 -16.99 -13.20
C ASP A 46 -0.92 -16.92 -11.95
N ASN A 47 -1.52 -15.77 -11.70
CA ASN A 47 -2.47 -15.57 -10.62
C ASN A 47 -3.54 -14.54 -10.98
N SER A 48 -4.72 -14.70 -10.38
CA SER A 48 -5.75 -13.67 -10.42
C SER A 48 -6.51 -13.60 -9.10
N ASN A 49 -6.96 -12.40 -8.72
CA ASN A 49 -7.80 -12.19 -7.55
C ASN A 49 -9.09 -11.53 -8.02
N SER A 50 -10.15 -12.32 -8.16
CA SER A 50 -11.44 -11.88 -8.69
C SER A 50 -12.59 -12.59 -7.99
N GLY A 51 -13.68 -11.87 -7.73
CA GLY A 51 -14.89 -12.45 -7.16
C GLY A 51 -14.76 -13.02 -5.75
N GLY A 52 -13.75 -12.59 -4.97
CA GLY A 52 -13.49 -13.14 -3.64
C GLY A 52 -12.61 -14.39 -3.66
N GLU A 53 -12.12 -14.80 -4.84
CA GLU A 53 -11.31 -15.99 -5.02
C GLU A 53 -9.95 -15.61 -5.61
N LEU A 54 -8.90 -16.18 -5.03
CA LEU A 54 -7.52 -16.05 -5.44
C LEU A 54 -7.12 -17.33 -6.17
N PHE A 55 -6.99 -17.24 -7.48
CA PHE A 55 -6.51 -18.31 -8.36
C PHE A 55 -4.99 -18.25 -8.47
N CYS A 56 -4.32 -19.39 -8.27
CA CYS A 56 -2.88 -19.55 -8.35
C CYS A 56 -2.54 -20.75 -9.22
N SER A 57 -1.79 -20.56 -10.30
CA SER A 57 -1.40 -21.62 -11.23
C SER A 57 0.08 -21.97 -11.09
N TYR A 58 0.37 -23.28 -11.00
CA TYR A 58 1.71 -23.84 -10.79
C TYR A 58 2.00 -24.91 -11.87
N PRO A 59 2.18 -24.50 -13.14
CA PRO A 59 2.49 -25.45 -14.20
C PRO A 59 3.84 -26.13 -13.96
N ALA A 60 3.92 -27.40 -14.30
CA ALA A 60 5.15 -28.18 -14.19
C ALA A 60 6.13 -27.85 -15.32
N SER A 61 5.61 -27.41 -16.47
CA SER A 61 6.38 -27.05 -17.65
C SER A 61 5.94 -25.71 -18.26
N GLU A 62 6.87 -25.01 -18.92
CA GLU A 62 6.54 -23.78 -19.64
C GLU A 62 5.52 -24.06 -20.77
N GLY A 63 4.48 -23.23 -20.85
CA GLY A 63 3.45 -23.31 -21.90
C GLY A 63 2.30 -24.29 -21.61
N GLU A 64 2.26 -24.92 -20.44
CA GLU A 64 1.10 -25.69 -19.99
C GLU A 64 -0.12 -24.78 -19.74
N ASN A 65 -1.32 -25.38 -19.82
CA ASN A 65 -2.54 -24.64 -19.55
C ASN A 65 -2.61 -24.31 -18.06
N PRO A 66 -2.79 -23.02 -17.69
CA PRO A 66 -2.80 -22.62 -16.29
C PRO A 66 -3.97 -23.22 -15.50
N ASN A 67 -4.98 -23.78 -16.16
CA ASN A 67 -6.14 -24.43 -15.53
C ASN A 67 -5.95 -25.94 -15.28
N ASP A 68 -4.76 -26.50 -15.54
CA ASP A 68 -4.51 -27.91 -15.27
C ASP A 68 -3.99 -28.11 -13.84
N PHE A 69 -2.95 -27.36 -13.45
CA PHE A 69 -2.34 -27.38 -12.12
C PHE A 69 -2.56 -26.04 -11.41
N TYR A 70 -3.63 -25.98 -10.59
CA TYR A 70 -3.96 -24.75 -9.88
C TYR A 70 -4.60 -24.98 -8.51
N CYS A 71 -4.48 -23.94 -7.69
CA CYS A 71 -5.06 -23.84 -6.37
C CYS A 71 -5.93 -22.59 -6.32
N LYS A 72 -7.10 -22.69 -5.68
CA LYS A 72 -7.96 -21.53 -5.40
C LYS A 72 -8.06 -21.33 -3.90
N TYR A 73 -7.95 -20.08 -3.49
CA TYR A 73 -8.05 -19.66 -2.11
C TYR A 73 -9.14 -18.61 -1.95
N ASP A 74 -9.76 -18.55 -0.78
CA ASP A 74 -10.61 -17.43 -0.43
C ASP A 74 -9.74 -16.17 -0.23
N SER A 75 -10.08 -15.07 -0.89
CA SER A 75 -9.23 -13.87 -0.91
C SER A 75 -9.28 -13.08 0.40
N SER A 76 -10.19 -13.42 1.31
CA SER A 76 -10.34 -12.75 2.61
C SER A 76 -9.62 -13.49 3.74
N SER A 77 -9.74 -14.81 3.77
CA SER A 77 -9.19 -15.71 4.80
C SER A 77 -7.89 -16.36 4.38
N GLY A 78 -7.64 -16.48 3.07
CA GLY A 78 -6.51 -17.22 2.52
C GLY A 78 -6.67 -18.75 2.62
N ALA A 79 -7.84 -19.25 3.02
CA ALA A 79 -8.09 -20.69 3.13
C ALA A 79 -8.23 -21.32 1.74
N LEU A 80 -7.67 -22.52 1.54
CA LEU A 80 -7.82 -23.28 0.31
C LEU A 80 -9.28 -23.67 0.09
N THR A 81 -9.85 -23.28 -1.06
CA THR A 81 -11.23 -23.59 -1.47
C THR A 81 -11.28 -24.69 -2.52
N VAL A 82 -10.31 -24.74 -3.43
CA VAL A 82 -10.19 -25.77 -4.46
C VAL A 82 -8.73 -26.19 -4.60
N SER A 83 -8.47 -27.48 -4.49
CA SER A 83 -7.24 -28.11 -4.98
C SER A 83 -7.51 -28.84 -6.29
N HIS A 84 -6.95 -28.30 -7.38
CA HIS A 84 -6.91 -28.97 -8.66
C HIS A 84 -5.50 -29.46 -9.00
N ASP A 85 -4.50 -28.99 -8.25
CA ASP A 85 -3.14 -29.50 -8.27
C ASP A 85 -3.00 -30.70 -7.33
N LYS A 86 -3.46 -31.87 -7.80
CA LYS A 86 -3.41 -33.12 -7.04
C LYS A 86 -3.14 -34.29 -7.97
N ASP A 87 -2.36 -35.25 -7.50
CA ASP A 87 -2.29 -36.58 -8.11
C ASP A 87 -3.23 -37.55 -7.37
N ASP A 88 -3.15 -38.85 -7.70
CA ASP A 88 -4.02 -39.87 -7.09
C ASP A 88 -3.80 -40.05 -5.58
N PHE A 89 -2.70 -39.53 -5.02
CA PHE A 89 -2.28 -39.79 -3.64
C PHE A 89 -1.98 -38.53 -2.81
N ASN A 90 -1.60 -37.42 -3.44
CA ASN A 90 -1.14 -36.19 -2.81
C ASN A 90 -1.86 -34.95 -3.35
N ASP A 91 -2.11 -34.01 -2.45
CA ASP A 91 -2.52 -32.64 -2.78
C ASP A 91 -1.27 -31.75 -2.74
N TYR A 92 -0.99 -31.07 -3.84
CA TYR A 92 0.16 -30.19 -3.97
C TYR A 92 -0.17 -28.75 -3.60
N CYS A 93 -1.45 -28.42 -3.39
CA CYS A 93 -1.83 -27.09 -2.94
C CYS A 93 -1.48 -26.86 -1.46
N PRO A 94 -0.74 -25.78 -1.12
CA PRO A 94 -0.60 -25.35 0.26
C PRO A 94 -1.98 -25.12 0.89
N PRO A 95 -2.21 -25.52 2.16
CA PRO A 95 -3.53 -25.41 2.80
C PRO A 95 -3.98 -23.96 3.05
N ASN A 96 -3.01 -23.04 3.10
CA ASN A 96 -3.25 -21.61 3.22
C ASN A 96 -2.43 -20.87 2.17
N ALA A 97 -3.01 -19.79 1.63
CA ALA A 97 -2.31 -18.83 0.81
C ALA A 97 -1.16 -18.17 1.59
N ALA A 98 -0.16 -17.66 0.88
CA ALA A 98 0.82 -16.77 1.47
C ALA A 98 0.14 -15.46 1.91
N THR A 99 0.81 -14.68 2.76
CA THR A 99 0.31 -13.37 3.20
C THR A 99 1.28 -12.30 2.75
N THR A 100 0.80 -11.34 1.95
CA THR A 100 1.59 -10.17 1.55
C THR A 100 1.10 -8.97 2.33
N CYS A 101 2.02 -8.36 3.08
CA CYS A 101 1.75 -7.15 3.85
C CYS A 101 2.33 -5.93 3.12
N VAL A 102 1.45 -5.03 2.68
CA VAL A 102 1.86 -3.71 2.22
C VAL A 102 1.87 -2.79 3.43
N ASN A 103 3.08 -2.43 3.86
CA ASN A 103 3.24 -1.19 4.59
C ASN A 103 2.78 -0.09 3.64
N SER A 104 1.66 0.55 3.97
CA SER A 104 1.36 1.89 3.47
C SER A 104 2.55 2.74 3.88
N ARG A 105 3.56 2.82 2.99
CA ARG A 105 4.56 3.85 3.07
C ARG A 105 3.72 5.09 2.97
N ARG A 106 3.48 5.74 4.11
CA ARG A 106 3.04 7.12 4.18
C ARG A 106 3.97 7.81 3.21
N PHE A 107 3.51 8.05 1.99
CA PHE A 107 4.25 8.84 1.04
C PHE A 107 4.47 10.10 1.86
N LYS A 108 5.73 10.41 2.21
CA LYS A 108 6.06 11.78 2.58
C LYS A 108 5.81 12.53 1.29
N GLY A 109 4.54 12.79 0.99
CA GLY A 109 4.14 13.84 0.09
C GLY A 109 4.79 15.03 0.71
N GLU A 110 5.90 15.44 0.12
CA GLU A 110 6.50 16.72 0.40
C GLU A 110 5.33 17.68 0.19
N ASP A 111 4.82 18.20 1.30
CA ASP A 111 3.70 19.12 1.30
C ASP A 111 4.07 20.27 0.34
N ASN A 112 3.10 20.70 -0.47
CA ASN A 112 3.36 21.69 -1.54
C ASN A 112 4.16 22.91 -1.03
N TYR A 113 3.99 23.25 0.24
CA TYR A 113 4.75 24.26 0.95
C TYR A 113 6.25 23.95 1.08
N THR A 114 6.61 22.74 1.54
CA THR A 114 7.99 22.28 1.69
C THR A 114 8.69 22.15 0.33
N ALA A 115 7.98 21.63 -0.68
CA ALA A 115 8.47 21.58 -2.06
C ALA A 115 8.70 22.99 -2.66
N MET A 116 7.79 23.94 -2.41
CA MET A 116 7.93 25.33 -2.83
C MET A 116 9.13 26.00 -2.14
N LEU A 117 9.31 25.77 -0.83
CA LEU A 117 10.44 26.33 -0.08
C LEU A 117 11.79 25.80 -0.59
N ARG A 118 11.89 24.51 -0.94
CA ARG A 118 13.09 23.95 -1.55
C ARG A 118 13.39 24.63 -2.90
N LYS A 119 12.38 24.71 -3.78
CA LYS A 119 12.50 25.37 -5.08
C LYS A 119 12.88 26.85 -4.96
N LYS A 120 12.37 27.54 -3.94
CA LYS A 120 12.71 28.93 -3.64
C LYS A 120 14.16 29.09 -3.19
N ARG A 121 14.68 28.17 -2.36
CA ARG A 121 16.10 28.16 -1.94
C ARG A 121 17.04 27.89 -3.11
N GLU A 122 16.67 26.99 -4.01
CA GLU A 122 17.43 26.70 -5.23
C GLU A 122 17.47 27.92 -6.18
N ALA A 123 16.34 28.61 -6.36
CA ALA A 123 16.29 29.82 -7.19
C ALA A 123 17.14 30.97 -6.62
N VAL A 124 17.19 31.12 -5.30
CA VAL A 124 18.04 32.14 -4.64
C VAL A 124 19.53 31.80 -4.77
N ALA A 125 19.90 30.52 -4.77
CA ALA A 125 21.29 30.10 -4.99
C ALA A 125 21.79 30.37 -6.41
N MET A 126 20.88 30.47 -7.40
CA MET A 126 21.20 30.73 -8.81
C MET A 126 21.17 32.22 -9.19
N MET A 127 20.81 33.13 -8.28
CA MET A 127 20.88 34.56 -8.58
C MET A 127 22.36 34.99 -8.67
N PRO A 128 22.81 35.54 -9.81
CA PRO A 128 24.16 36.07 -9.90
C PRO A 128 24.31 37.16 -8.85
N ARG A 129 25.31 37.02 -7.97
CA ARG A 129 25.77 38.14 -7.14
C ARG A 129 26.12 39.26 -8.09
N SER A 130 25.25 40.27 -8.21
CA SER A 130 25.62 41.50 -8.89
C SER A 130 26.88 42.00 -8.18
N SER A 131 27.95 42.12 -8.95
CA SER A 131 29.18 42.75 -8.53
C SER A 131 28.93 44.26 -8.39
N GLU A 132 28.02 44.67 -7.52
CA GLU A 132 27.96 46.04 -7.09
C GLU A 132 29.09 46.24 -6.10
N ALA A 133 30.13 46.91 -6.62
CA ALA A 133 31.27 47.38 -5.89
C ALA A 133 30.81 48.03 -4.59
N ARG A 134 31.19 47.39 -3.49
CA ARG A 134 31.05 47.91 -2.13
C ARG A 134 31.79 49.25 -2.09
N ALA A 135 31.06 50.36 -2.20
CA ALA A 135 31.63 51.68 -2.01
C ALA A 135 32.25 51.72 -0.61
N ASP A 136 33.58 51.81 -0.56
CA ASP A 136 34.36 51.82 0.67
C ASP A 136 34.11 53.14 1.41
N PRO A 137 33.46 53.14 2.59
CA PRO A 137 33.24 54.35 3.35
C PRO A 137 34.52 54.97 3.94
N ARG A 138 35.70 54.37 3.74
CA ARG A 138 36.98 54.86 4.30
C ARG A 138 37.62 56.03 3.55
N LYS A 139 37.10 56.45 2.38
CA LYS A 139 37.71 57.56 1.61
C LYS A 139 37.19 58.97 1.93
N LEU A 140 36.30 59.17 2.91
CA LEU A 140 35.71 60.48 3.20
C LEU A 140 36.24 61.22 4.45
N LYS A 141 37.38 60.84 5.04
CA LYS A 141 37.96 61.57 6.17
C LYS A 141 39.46 61.86 5.99
N ALA A 142 39.77 62.89 5.21
CA ALA A 142 41.02 63.64 5.36
C ALA A 142 40.95 65.01 4.66
N ARG A 143 40.22 65.96 5.24
CA ARG A 143 40.55 67.38 5.08
C ARG A 143 40.67 67.99 6.48
N LYS A 144 41.93 68.11 6.91
CA LYS A 144 42.41 68.79 8.12
C LYS A 144 42.02 70.28 8.04
N PRO A 145 41.49 70.91 9.10
CA PRO A 145 41.52 72.36 9.22
C PRO A 145 42.94 72.77 9.65
N SER A 146 43.61 73.58 8.84
CA SER A 146 44.78 74.34 9.28
C SER A 146 44.26 75.65 9.85
N GLY A 147 44.45 75.84 11.15
CA GLY A 147 44.36 77.16 11.79
C GLY A 147 45.69 77.92 11.67
N SER A 148 45.67 79.10 12.30
CA SER A 148 46.74 80.13 12.47
C SER A 148 46.76 81.19 11.35
N LEU A 149 46.69 82.50 11.63
CA LEU A 149 46.86 83.30 12.85
C LEU A 149 45.79 84.38 12.96
#